data_AF-A0A8T3PEB0-F1
#
_entry.id   AF-A0A8T3PEB0-F1
#
_cell.length_a   1.000
_cell.length_b   1.000
_cell.length_c   1.000
_cell.angle_alpha   90.00
_cell.angle_beta   90.00
_cell.angle_gamma   90.00
#
_symmetry.space_group_name_H-M   'P 1'
#
loop_
_entity.id
_entity.type
_entity.pdbx_description
1 polymer ?
#
loop_
_entity_poly.entity_id
_entity_poly.type
_entity_poly.pdbx_seq_one_letter_code
_entity_poly.pdbx_strand_id
1 'polypeptide(L)'
;MDRDEILTTGPVLERQEGPVARDVRGRPLVPSRVPEMRPTPLRDAFIYLSIVVLVCGIVAITALELGARLDDPVVRIPVLIGSAVLAVVTLDAIIRIWRSALAWLPVDRARGAFRLVWVAVLVASLAVLGGAVWLVLQA
;
A
#
# COMPACT_ATOMS: atom_id res chain seq x y z
N MET A 1 -11.89 -27.90 -4.68
CA MET A 1 -13.23 -27.30 -4.49
C MET A 1 -13.19 -26.66 -3.11
N ASP A 2 -12.55 -25.50 -3.02
CA ASP A 2 -12.38 -24.79 -1.75
C ASP A 2 -13.55 -23.84 -1.56
N ARG A 3 -14.19 -24.01 -0.41
CA ARG A 3 -15.30 -23.21 0.08
C ARG A 3 -14.72 -21.92 0.60
N ASP A 4 -14.78 -20.87 -0.21
CA ASP A 4 -14.67 -19.50 0.29
C ASP A 4 -15.71 -19.33 1.39
N GLU A 5 -15.22 -19.00 2.56
CA GLU A 5 -15.92 -18.74 3.81
C GLU A 5 -16.76 -17.48 3.65
N ILE A 6 -17.84 -17.57 2.87
CA ILE A 6 -18.93 -16.60 2.92
C ILE A 6 -19.52 -16.79 4.31
N LEU A 7 -19.26 -15.83 5.20
CA LEU A 7 -19.94 -15.70 6.49
C LEU A 7 -21.43 -15.47 6.21
N THR A 8 -22.18 -16.55 6.00
CA THR A 8 -23.60 -16.54 5.61
C THR A 8 -24.52 -15.98 6.70
N THR A 9 -23.98 -15.68 7.88
CA THR A 9 -24.71 -15.25 9.08
C THR A 9 -24.33 -13.85 9.59
N GLY A 10 -23.48 -13.11 8.87
CA GLY A 10 -23.18 -11.71 9.19
C GLY A 10 -24.28 -10.76 8.69
N PRO A 11 -24.46 -9.57 9.30
CA PRO A 11 -25.31 -8.54 8.70
C PRO A 11 -24.80 -8.26 7.28
N VAL A 12 -25.70 -8.19 6.30
CA VAL A 12 -25.36 -7.76 4.95
C VAL A 12 -24.79 -6.35 5.08
N LEU A 13 -23.47 -6.22 4.89
CA LEU A 13 -22.80 -4.93 4.88
C LEU A 13 -23.26 -4.20 3.62
N GLU A 14 -24.37 -3.48 3.75
CA GLU A 14 -24.90 -2.65 2.70
C GLU A 14 -23.88 -1.55 2.40
N ARG A 15 -23.35 -1.57 1.18
CA ARG A 15 -22.35 -0.60 0.77
C ARG A 15 -23.04 0.77 0.78
N GLN A 16 -22.53 1.69 1.59
CA GLN A 16 -23.00 3.07 1.56
C GLN A 16 -22.88 3.61 0.12
N GLU A 17 -24.02 3.99 -0.46
CA GLU A 17 -24.07 4.61 -1.78
C GLU A 17 -23.47 6.00 -1.67
N GLY A 18 -22.19 6.15 -2.03
CA GLY A 18 -21.59 7.47 -2.21
C GLY A 18 -22.34 8.24 -3.31
N PRO A 19 -22.23 9.58 -3.33
CA PRO A 19 -22.86 10.40 -4.36
C PRO A 19 -22.21 10.10 -5.73
N VAL A 20 -22.82 9.20 -6.50
CA VAL A 20 -22.41 8.87 -7.87
C VAL A 20 -23.43 9.48 -8.80
N ALA A 21 -22.97 10.26 -9.78
CA ALA A 21 -23.85 10.78 -10.82
C ALA A 21 -24.59 9.61 -11.50
N ARG A 22 -25.93 9.69 -11.56
CA ARG A 22 -26.78 8.66 -12.14
C ARG A 22 -27.40 9.14 -13.45
N ASP A 23 -27.56 8.21 -14.38
CA ASP A 23 -28.22 8.48 -15.65
C ASP A 23 -29.74 8.63 -15.43
N VAL A 24 -30.48 8.95 -16.49
CA VAL A 24 -31.94 9.10 -16.45
C VAL A 24 -32.65 7.80 -16.02
N ARG A 25 -31.95 6.65 -16.06
CA ARG A 25 -32.44 5.32 -15.65
C ARG A 25 -31.91 4.92 -14.26
N GLY A 26 -31.29 5.84 -13.51
CA GLY A 26 -30.75 5.59 -12.17
C GLY A 26 -29.46 4.78 -12.13
N ARG A 27 -28.81 4.50 -13.27
CA ARG A 27 -27.54 3.75 -13.31
C ARG A 27 -26.36 4.70 -13.08
N PRO A 28 -25.33 4.28 -12.35
CA PRO A 28 -24.14 5.12 -12.15
C PRO A 28 -23.45 5.41 -13.51
N LEU A 29 -23.21 6.68 -13.82
CA LEU A 29 -22.51 7.11 -15.06
C LEU A 29 -21.07 6.59 -15.11
N VAL A 30 -20.47 6.39 -13.94
CA VAL A 30 -19.10 5.93 -13.77
C VAL A 30 -19.13 4.64 -12.96
N PRO A 31 -18.46 3.56 -13.40
CA PRO A 31 -18.43 2.30 -12.66
C PRO A 31 -17.88 2.50 -11.24
N SER A 32 -18.28 1.65 -10.30
CA SER A 32 -17.75 1.71 -8.93
C SER A 32 -16.34 1.12 -8.83
N ARG A 33 -16.01 0.18 -9.72
CA ARG A 33 -14.71 -0.50 -9.80
C ARG A 33 -14.41 -0.87 -11.25
N VAL A 34 -13.14 -0.74 -11.63
CA VAL A 34 -12.61 -1.34 -12.87
C VAL A 34 -11.96 -2.67 -12.49
N PRO A 35 -12.30 -3.81 -13.14
CA PRO A 35 -11.70 -5.10 -12.86
C PRO A 35 -10.17 -5.09 -12.97
N GLU A 36 -9.49 -5.73 -12.04
CA GLU A 36 -8.03 -5.91 -12.08
C GLU A 36 -7.70 -7.15 -12.91
N MET A 37 -7.10 -6.95 -14.08
CA MET A 37 -6.82 -8.04 -15.03
C MET A 37 -5.46 -8.71 -14.81
N ARG A 38 -4.58 -8.14 -13.99
CA ARG A 38 -3.19 -8.60 -13.77
C ARG A 38 -2.77 -8.34 -12.33
N PRO A 39 -3.18 -9.19 -11.37
CA PRO A 39 -2.81 -9.03 -9.97
C PRO A 39 -1.29 -9.11 -9.81
N THR A 40 -0.76 -8.37 -8.86
CA THR A 40 0.67 -8.44 -8.52
C THR A 40 0.96 -9.65 -7.62
N PRO A 41 2.13 -10.29 -7.73
CA PRO A 41 2.42 -11.53 -7.01
C PRO A 41 2.49 -11.35 -5.48
N LEU A 42 2.84 -10.15 -5.00
CA LEU A 42 2.96 -9.87 -3.56
C LEU A 42 1.64 -9.47 -2.91
N ARG A 43 0.53 -9.45 -3.67
CA ARG A 43 -0.78 -9.03 -3.17
C ARG A 43 -1.23 -9.88 -1.97
N ASP A 44 -1.04 -11.19 -2.05
CA ASP A 44 -1.51 -12.13 -1.03
C ASP A 44 -0.56 -12.17 0.19
N ALA A 45 0.73 -11.89 -0.05
CA ALA A 45 1.76 -11.83 1.00
C ALA A 45 1.84 -10.47 1.71
N PHE A 46 1.16 -9.43 1.21
CA PHE A 46 1.32 -8.05 1.66
C PHE A 46 1.13 -7.89 3.17
N ILE A 47 0.13 -8.56 3.75
CA ILE A 47 -0.16 -8.47 5.20
C ILE A 47 1.01 -9.05 6.00
N TYR A 48 1.49 -10.24 5.63
CA TYR A 48 2.60 -10.88 6.33
C TYR A 48 3.91 -10.09 6.20
N LEU A 49 4.19 -9.54 5.01
CA LEU A 49 5.35 -8.67 4.82
C LEU A 49 5.25 -7.37 5.62
N SER A 50 4.04 -6.80 5.73
CA SER A 50 3.79 -5.60 6.53
C SER A 50 4.03 -5.84 8.03
N ILE A 51 3.73 -7.04 8.53
CA ILE A 51 4.03 -7.41 9.92
C ILE A 51 5.54 -7.38 10.17
N VAL A 52 6.35 -7.89 9.24
CA VAL A 52 7.82 -7.86 9.36
C VAL A 52 8.32 -6.41 9.45
N VAL A 53 7.82 -5.54 8.58
CA VAL A 53 8.17 -4.10 8.59
C VAL A 53 7.76 -3.46 9.92
N LEU A 54 6.55 -3.74 10.41
CA LEU A 54 6.04 -3.19 11.66
C LEU A 54 6.91 -3.61 12.85
N VAL A 55 7.22 -4.90 12.98
CA VAL A 55 8.07 -5.41 14.06
C VAL A 55 9.46 -4.78 14.00
N CYS A 56 10.06 -4.70 12.81
CA CYS A 56 11.36 -4.03 12.65
C CYS A 56 11.31 -2.56 13.07
N GLY A 57 10.25 -1.85 12.70
CA GLY A 57 10.04 -0.45 13.07
C GLY A 57 9.88 -0.27 14.57
N ILE A 58 9.08 -1.10 15.24
CA ILE A 58 8.90 -1.06 16.69
C ILE A 58 10.24 -1.27 17.39
N VAL A 59 10.99 -2.31 17.03
CA VAL A 59 12.30 -2.60 17.65
C VAL A 59 13.26 -1.44 17.47
N ALA A 60 13.40 -0.91 16.25
CA ALA A 60 14.33 0.18 15.96
C ALA A 60 13.95 1.47 16.70
N ILE A 61 12.67 1.87 16.67
CA ILE A 61 12.20 3.09 17.34
C ILE A 61 12.35 2.94 18.85
N THR A 62 11.93 1.83 19.44
CA THR A 62 12.06 1.60 20.89
C THR A 62 13.53 1.61 21.33
N ALA A 63 14.44 1.01 20.57
CA ALA A 63 15.86 1.05 20.90
C ALA A 63 16.41 2.49 20.90
N LEU A 64 16.06 3.29 19.89
CA LEU A 64 16.45 4.69 19.80
C LEU A 64 15.89 5.52 20.97
N GLU A 65 14.61 5.33 21.33
CA GLU A 65 13.98 6.00 22.47
C GLU A 65 14.62 5.60 23.83
N LEU A 66 15.19 4.39 23.92
CA LEU A 66 15.94 3.93 25.08
C LEU A 66 17.40 4.42 25.10
N GLY A 67 17.81 5.24 24.14
CA GLY A 67 19.14 5.84 24.06
C GLY A 67 20.16 5.05 23.26
N ALA A 68 19.74 4.00 22.52
CA ALA A 68 20.61 3.35 21.56
C ALA A 68 21.00 4.32 20.44
N ARG A 69 22.19 4.11 19.86
CA ARG A 69 22.73 4.91 18.77
C ARG A 69 22.34 4.30 17.43
N LEU A 70 22.46 5.07 16.36
CA LEU A 70 22.14 4.61 15.00
C LEU A 70 23.09 3.51 14.50
N ASP A 71 24.33 3.47 15.00
CA ASP A 71 25.34 2.46 14.69
C ASP A 71 25.12 1.14 15.43
N ASP A 72 24.30 1.15 16.50
CA ASP A 72 24.06 -0.04 17.30
C ASP A 72 23.37 -1.14 16.46
N PRO A 73 23.86 -2.40 16.52
CA PRO A 73 23.28 -3.49 15.74
C PRO A 73 21.78 -3.71 15.97
N VAL A 74 21.29 -3.40 17.18
CA VAL A 74 19.88 -3.50 17.57
C VAL A 74 18.98 -2.50 16.82
N VAL A 75 19.55 -1.39 16.32
CA VAL A 75 18.85 -0.42 15.46
C VAL A 75 19.12 -0.74 14.00
N ARG A 76 20.40 -0.92 13.64
CA ARG A 76 20.84 -1.06 12.25
C ARG A 76 20.25 -2.29 11.56
N ILE A 77 20.24 -3.46 12.21
CA ILE A 77 19.76 -4.69 11.58
C ILE A 77 18.25 -4.62 11.29
N PRO A 78 17.37 -4.28 12.26
CA PRO A 78 15.94 -4.11 11.98
C PRO A 78 15.66 -3.04 10.93
N VAL A 79 16.36 -1.90 10.96
CA VAL A 79 16.18 -0.86 9.94
C VAL A 79 16.49 -1.39 8.55
N LEU A 80 17.59 -2.11 8.36
CA LEU A 80 17.97 -2.65 7.05
C LEU A 80 16.98 -3.72 6.55
N ILE A 81 16.55 -4.63 7.43
CA ILE A 81 15.56 -5.66 7.07
C ILE A 81 14.21 -5.02 6.76
N GLY A 82 13.71 -4.19 7.68
CA GLY A 82 12.42 -3.53 7.56
C GLY A 82 12.35 -2.61 6.33
N SER A 83 13.40 -1.83 6.07
CA SER A 83 13.46 -0.96 4.89
C SER A 83 13.53 -1.75 3.58
N ALA A 84 14.28 -2.85 3.52
CA ALA A 84 14.32 -3.70 2.33
C ALA A 84 12.94 -4.29 2.01
N VAL A 85 12.25 -4.84 3.01
CA VAL A 85 10.89 -5.38 2.84
C VAL A 85 9.91 -4.26 2.48
N LEU A 86 9.99 -3.11 3.15
CA LEU A 86 9.14 -1.95 2.88
C LEU A 86 9.32 -1.43 1.46
N ALA A 87 10.54 -1.39 0.94
CA ALA A 87 10.83 -0.99 -0.43
C ALA A 87 10.14 -1.93 -1.43
N VAL A 88 10.25 -3.25 -1.21
CA VAL A 88 9.64 -4.27 -2.09
C VAL A 88 8.11 -4.14 -2.13
N VAL A 89 7.44 -4.03 -0.97
CA VAL A 89 5.96 -3.90 -0.94
C VAL A 89 5.49 -2.55 -1.46
N THR A 90 6.30 -1.49 -1.31
CA THR A 90 5.99 -0.17 -1.85
C THR A 90 6.11 -0.16 -3.37
N LEU A 91 7.13 -0.78 -3.94
CA LEU A 91 7.28 -0.95 -5.39
C LEU A 91 6.10 -1.74 -5.99
N ASP A 92 5.67 -2.82 -5.32
CA ASP A 92 4.49 -3.57 -5.71
C ASP A 92 3.22 -2.70 -5.72
N ALA A 93 3.04 -1.91 -4.66
CA ALA A 93 1.92 -0.97 -4.54
C ALA A 93 1.95 0.10 -5.64
N ILE A 94 3.13 0.65 -5.97
CA ILE A 94 3.31 1.60 -7.07
C ILE A 94 2.83 0.98 -8.39
N ILE A 95 3.27 -0.24 -8.71
CA ILE A 95 2.87 -0.91 -9.95
C ILE A 95 1.36 -1.13 -10.00
N ARG A 96 0.75 -1.58 -8.90
CA ARG A 96 -0.70 -1.79 -8.80
C ARG A 96 -1.49 -0.50 -8.97
N ILE A 97 -1.08 0.58 -8.30
CA ILE A 97 -1.76 1.87 -8.36
C ILE A 97 -1.56 2.51 -9.74
N TRP A 98 -0.37 2.41 -10.33
CA TRP A 98 -0.08 2.89 -11.69
C TRP A 98 -0.99 2.21 -12.72
N ARG A 99 -1.07 0.87 -12.70
CA ARG A 99 -1.98 0.11 -13.59
C ARG A 99 -3.43 0.51 -13.36
N SER A 100 -3.84 0.70 -12.10
CA SER A 100 -5.18 1.19 -11.77
C SER A 100 -5.44 2.59 -12.34
N ALA A 101 -4.47 3.50 -12.23
CA ALA A 101 -4.59 4.86 -12.74
C ALA A 101 -4.79 4.89 -14.26
N LEU A 102 -3.99 4.12 -14.99
CA LEU A 102 -4.10 4.01 -16.45
C LEU A 102 -5.45 3.43 -16.88
N ALA A 103 -5.99 2.46 -16.14
CA ALA A 103 -7.31 1.90 -16.40
C ALA A 103 -8.45 2.92 -16.13
N TRP A 104 -8.22 3.88 -15.23
CA TRP A 104 -9.19 4.91 -14.88
C TRP A 104 -9.17 6.14 -15.79
N LEU A 105 -8.02 6.53 -16.35
CA LEU A 105 -7.88 7.69 -17.24
C LEU A 105 -8.92 7.77 -18.39
N PRO A 106 -9.26 6.67 -19.12
CA PRO A 106 -10.27 6.73 -20.16
C PRO A 106 -11.72 6.76 -19.64
N VAL A 107 -11.95 6.39 -18.37
CA VAL A 107 -13.29 6.32 -17.77
C VAL A 107 -13.62 7.61 -17.00
N ASP A 108 -12.71 8.06 -16.15
CA ASP A 108 -12.82 9.25 -15.32
C ASP A 108 -11.41 9.81 -15.04
N ARG A 109 -11.11 10.95 -15.67
CA ARG A 109 -9.79 11.61 -15.56
C ARG A 109 -9.46 12.06 -14.15
N ALA A 110 -10.44 12.49 -13.36
CA ALA A 110 -10.21 12.94 -11.99
C ALA A 110 -9.80 11.76 -11.09
N ARG A 111 -10.51 10.63 -11.20
CA ARG A 111 -10.17 9.38 -10.50
C ARG A 111 -8.83 8.82 -10.94
N GLY A 112 -8.50 8.93 -12.23
CA GLY A 112 -7.18 8.55 -12.77
C GLY A 112 -6.06 9.42 -12.21
N ALA A 113 -6.23 10.75 -12.28
CA ALA A 113 -5.24 11.73 -11.79
C ALA A 113 -4.99 11.60 -10.28
N PHE A 114 -6.03 11.42 -9.47
CA PHE A 114 -5.88 11.18 -8.03
C PHE A 114 -4.99 9.98 -7.71
N ARG A 115 -5.09 8.89 -8.49
CA ARG A 115 -4.23 7.72 -8.33
C ARG A 115 -2.78 8.00 -8.75
N LEU A 116 -2.57 8.82 -9.78
CA LEU A 116 -1.22 9.26 -10.17
C LEU A 116 -0.55 10.11 -9.09
N VAL A 117 -1.31 10.95 -8.38
CA VAL A 117 -0.79 11.67 -7.20
C VAL A 117 -0.29 10.68 -6.15
N TRP A 118 -1.05 9.60 -5.89
CA TRP A 118 -0.59 8.54 -4.98
C TRP A 118 0.67 7.81 -5.46
N VAL A 119 0.81 7.57 -6.77
CA VAL A 119 2.07 7.05 -7.32
C VAL A 119 3.23 7.99 -7.01
N ALA A 120 3.05 9.29 -7.23
CA ALA A 120 4.08 10.29 -6.93
C ALA A 120 4.44 10.32 -5.44
N VAL A 121 3.44 10.25 -4.55
CA VAL A 121 3.66 10.16 -3.10
C VAL A 121 4.47 8.93 -2.74
N LEU A 122 4.12 7.75 -3.28
CA LEU A 122 4.87 6.51 -2.98
C LEU A 122 6.30 6.53 -3.52
N VAL A 123 6.52 7.12 -4.70
CA VAL A 123 7.88 7.32 -5.24
C VAL A 123 8.68 8.27 -4.34
N ALA A 124 8.06 9.36 -3.86
CA ALA A 124 8.70 10.25 -2.90
C ALA A 124 9.00 9.54 -1.57
N SER A 125 8.10 8.68 -1.09
CA SER A 125 8.34 7.85 0.10
C SER A 125 9.52 6.89 -0.07
N LEU A 126 9.73 6.31 -1.27
CA LEU A 126 10.91 5.50 -1.55
C LEU A 126 12.20 6.33 -1.50
N ALA A 127 12.17 7.58 -1.96
CA ALA A 127 13.34 8.47 -1.85
C ALA A 127 13.66 8.80 -0.39
N VAL A 128 12.63 9.09 0.43
CA VAL A 128 12.79 9.31 1.88
C VAL A 128 13.34 8.04 2.56
N LEU A 129 12.81 6.87 2.22
CA LEU A 129 13.29 5.59 2.74
C LEU A 129 14.76 5.35 2.37
N GLY A 130 15.14 5.64 1.11
CA GLY A 130 16.53 5.56 0.67
C GLY A 130 17.46 6.51 1.45
N GLY A 131 17.00 7.73 1.74
CA GLY A 131 17.71 8.67 2.60
C GLY A 131 17.90 8.15 4.03
N ALA A 132 16.86 7.57 4.63
CA ALA A 132 16.95 6.99 5.97
C ALA A 132 17.92 5.80 6.02
N VAL A 133 17.88 4.91 5.03
CA VAL A 133 18.83 3.80 4.90
C VAL A 133 20.25 4.32 4.75
N TRP A 134 20.46 5.34 3.91
CA TRP A 134 21.77 5.95 3.73
C TRP A 134 22.32 6.51 5.05
N LEU A 135 21.51 7.21 5.85
CA LEU A 135 21.92 7.72 7.16
C LEU A 135 22.37 6.58 8.10
N VAL A 136 21.61 5.50 8.17
CA VAL A 136 21.96 4.33 9.00
C VAL A 136 23.23 3.63 8.52
N LEU A 137 23.52 3.68 7.22
CA LEU A 137 24.74 3.10 6.68
C LEU A 137 26.00 3.94 6.97
N GLN A 138 25.83 5.26 7.13
CA GLN A 138 26.90 6.22 7.43
C GLN A 138 27.13 6.47 8.92
N ALA A 139 26.19 6.04 9.77
CA ALA A 139 26.35 5.99 11.22
C ALA A 139 27.37 4.92 11.62
#